data_AF-A0A6V7JA92-F1
#
_entry.id   AF-A0A6V7JA92-F1
#
_cell.length_a   1.000
_cell.length_b   1.000
_cell.length_c   1.000
_cell.angle_alpha   90.00
_cell.angle_beta   90.00
_cell.angle_gamma   90.00
#
_symmetry.space_group_name_H-M   'P 1'
#
loop_
_entity.id
_entity.type
_entity.pdbx_description
1 polymer ?
#
loop_
_entity_poly.entity_id
_entity_poly.type
_entity_poly.pdbx_seq_one_letter_code
_entity_poly.pdbx_strand_id
1 'polypeptide(L)'
;IKTILSGFIIRGYLGKWTLIIKCVGLILSVSAGLSLGKEGPMVHIACCIGNIFSYLFPKYGRNEAKKREILSAAAAAGVSVAFGAPIGGVLFSLEE
;
A
#
# COMPACT_ATOMS: atom_id res chain seq x y z
N ILE A 1 -6.89 -0.43 -2.94
CA ILE A 1 -6.48 0.51 -1.85
C ILE A 1 -7.56 1.56 -1.69
N LYS A 2 -7.94 2.27 -2.76
CA LYS A 2 -9.14 3.12 -2.86
C LYS A 2 -10.36 2.62 -2.08
N THR A 3 -10.82 1.39 -2.36
CA THR A 3 -11.98 0.80 -1.65
C THR A 3 -11.82 0.73 -0.13
N ILE A 4 -10.60 0.51 0.36
CA ILE A 4 -10.28 0.46 1.80
C ILE A 4 -10.23 1.87 2.39
N LEU A 5 -9.74 2.86 1.65
CA LEU A 5 -9.75 4.28 2.03
C LEU A 5 -11.18 4.83 2.07
N SER A 6 -12.00 4.51 1.07
CA SER A 6 -13.45 4.82 1.02
C SER A 6 -14.26 4.09 2.10
N GLY A 7 -13.67 3.10 2.77
CA GLY A 7 -14.15 2.54 4.01
C GLY A 7 -14.67 1.10 3.98
N PHE A 8 -14.44 0.38 2.89
CA PHE A 8 -14.75 -1.05 2.79
C PHE A 8 -13.57 -1.91 3.25
N ILE A 9 -13.82 -2.84 4.18
CA ILE A 9 -12.78 -3.71 4.72
C ILE A 9 -12.70 -4.99 3.88
N ILE A 10 -11.63 -5.12 3.08
CA ILE A 10 -11.33 -6.35 2.32
C ILE A 10 -10.37 -7.22 3.13
N ARG A 11 -10.88 -8.33 3.68
CA ARG A 11 -10.07 -9.28 4.46
C ARG A 11 -9.06 -9.98 3.54
N GLY A 12 -7.82 -10.11 4.01
CA GLY A 12 -6.73 -10.77 3.28
C GLY A 12 -6.01 -9.93 2.22
N TYR A 13 -6.51 -8.74 1.88
CA TYR A 13 -5.89 -7.86 0.87
C TYR A 13 -4.52 -7.32 1.31
N LEU A 14 -4.42 -6.85 2.56
CA LEU A 14 -3.21 -6.26 3.17
C LEU A 14 -2.39 -7.26 4.02
N GLY A 15 -2.41 -8.55 3.64
CA GLY A 15 -1.74 -9.62 4.37
C GLY A 15 -0.21 -9.64 4.23
N LYS A 16 0.47 -10.30 5.19
CA LYS A 16 1.91 -10.59 5.10
C LYS A 16 2.23 -11.51 3.91
N TRP A 17 1.35 -12.47 3.62
CA TRP A 17 1.50 -13.37 2.48
C TRP A 17 1.35 -12.65 1.13
N THR A 18 0.36 -11.74 1.01
CA THR A 18 0.21 -10.94 -0.21
C THR A 18 1.40 -10.01 -0.44
N LEU A 19 2.00 -9.45 0.62
CA LEU A 19 3.26 -8.70 0.52
C LEU A 19 4.37 -9.56 -0.13
N ILE A 20 4.66 -10.73 0.42
CA ILE A 20 5.76 -11.59 -0.04
C ILE A 20 5.55 -12.03 -1.49
N ILE A 21 4.37 -12.55 -1.80
CA ILE A 21 4.04 -13.05 -3.14
C ILE A 21 4.13 -11.92 -4.16
N LYS A 22 3.63 -10.71 -3.82
CA LYS A 22 3.63 -9.58 -4.74
C LYS A 22 5.02 -9.00 -4.96
N CYS A 23 5.89 -8.98 -3.95
CA CYS A 23 7.29 -8.59 -4.11
C CYS A 23 8.05 -9.55 -5.04
N VAL A 24 7.97 -10.86 -4.78
CA VAL A 24 8.66 -11.87 -5.60
C VAL A 24 8.09 -11.89 -7.02
N GLY A 25 6.77 -11.86 -7.17
CA GLY A 25 6.11 -11.83 -8.47
C GLY A 25 6.45 -10.58 -9.29
N LEU A 26 6.59 -9.42 -8.64
CA LEU A 26 7.01 -8.20 -9.32
C LEU A 26 8.46 -8.31 -9.82
N ILE A 27 9.38 -8.79 -8.99
CA ILE A 27 10.79 -9.00 -9.38
C ILE A 27 10.87 -9.94 -10.58
N LEU A 28 10.21 -11.09 -10.50
CA LEU A 28 10.20 -12.08 -11.59
C LEU A 28 9.58 -11.53 -12.88
N SER A 29 8.48 -10.78 -12.78
CA SER A 29 7.82 -10.20 -13.95
C SER A 29 8.69 -9.17 -14.67
N VAL A 30 9.38 -8.32 -13.90
CA VAL A 30 10.32 -7.32 -14.44
C VAL A 30 11.55 -8.01 -15.03
N SER A 31 12.11 -9.02 -14.34
CA SER A 31 13.24 -9.81 -14.85
C SER A 31 12.89 -10.60 -16.11
N ALA A 32 11.64 -11.02 -16.27
CA ALA A 32 11.14 -11.69 -17.47
C ALA A 32 10.90 -10.74 -18.66
N GLY A 33 11.06 -9.43 -18.49
CA GLY A 33 10.88 -8.44 -19.55
C GLY A 33 9.42 -8.25 -19.98
N LEU A 34 8.45 -8.57 -19.11
CA LEU A 34 7.04 -8.36 -19.41
C LEU A 34 6.73 -6.85 -19.49
N SER A 35 5.89 -6.47 -20.46
CA SER A 35 5.41 -5.09 -20.60
C SER A 35 4.35 -4.76 -19.54
N LEU A 36 4.79 -4.66 -18.29
CA LEU A 36 3.97 -4.42 -17.10
C LEU A 36 4.52 -3.25 -16.28
N GLY A 37 3.63 -2.46 -15.68
CA GLY A 37 4.02 -1.36 -14.79
C GLY A 37 4.28 -1.83 -13.35
N LYS A 38 5.43 -1.46 -12.79
CA LYS A 38 5.78 -1.73 -11.37
C LYS A 38 5.14 -0.77 -10.37
N GLU A 39 4.66 0.37 -10.83
CA GLU A 39 4.24 1.48 -9.97
C GLU A 39 2.98 1.16 -9.14
N GLY A 40 1.95 0.56 -9.74
CA GLY A 40 0.74 0.16 -9.01
C GLY A 40 1.01 -0.87 -7.91
N PRO A 41 1.75 -1.96 -8.17
CA PRO A 41 2.19 -2.90 -7.14
C PRO A 41 2.97 -2.25 -5.99
N MET A 42 3.80 -1.23 -6.27
CA MET A 42 4.62 -0.54 -5.28
C MET A 42 3.78 0.17 -4.21
N VAL A 43 2.69 0.85 -4.62
CA VAL A 43 1.74 1.48 -3.69
C VAL A 43 1.09 0.44 -2.77
N HIS A 44 0.74 -0.72 -3.31
CA HIS A 44 0.13 -1.79 -2.52
C HIS A 44 1.09 -2.41 -1.52
N ILE A 45 2.35 -2.63 -1.92
CA ILE A 45 3.40 -3.14 -1.04
C ILE A 45 3.59 -2.17 0.14
N ALA A 46 3.65 -0.86 -0.12
CA ALA A 46 3.73 0.16 0.94
C ALA A 46 2.54 0.08 1.91
N CYS A 47 1.30 -0.03 1.40
CA CYS A 47 0.12 -0.20 2.26
C CYS A 47 0.13 -1.51 3.06
N CYS A 48 0.60 -2.61 2.50
CA CYS A 48 0.75 -3.87 3.24
C CYS A 48 1.74 -3.70 4.40
N ILE A 49 2.86 -3.01 4.17
CA ILE A 49 3.84 -2.68 5.22
C ILE A 49 3.17 -1.80 6.30
N GLY A 50 2.48 -0.73 5.90
CA GLY A 50 1.74 0.14 6.82
C GLY A 50 0.71 -0.61 7.68
N ASN A 51 -0.01 -1.57 7.09
CA ASN A 51 -0.93 -2.43 7.82
C ASN A 51 -0.21 -3.31 8.86
N ILE A 52 0.93 -3.90 8.51
CA ILE A 52 1.73 -4.72 9.45
C ILE A 52 2.24 -3.87 10.62
N PHE A 53 2.73 -2.65 10.34
CA PHE A 53 3.15 -1.70 11.37
C PHE A 53 1.99 -1.26 12.27
N SER A 54 0.79 -1.08 11.72
CA SER A 54 -0.41 -0.77 12.51
C SER A 54 -0.73 -1.86 13.54
N TYR A 55 -0.47 -3.13 13.22
CA TYR A 55 -0.63 -4.25 14.17
C TYR A 55 0.44 -4.32 15.25
N LEU A 56 1.64 -3.78 15.01
CA LEU A 56 2.72 -3.75 16.00
C LEU A 56 2.38 -2.82 17.17
N PHE A 57 1.57 -1.79 16.91
CA PHE A 57 1.15 -0.82 17.91
C PHE A 57 -0.35 -0.95 18.22
N PRO A 58 -0.74 -1.46 19.42
CA PRO A 58 -2.14 -1.72 19.75
C PRO A 58 -3.04 -0.47 19.74
N LYS A 59 -2.45 0.73 19.91
CA LYS A 59 -3.13 2.03 19.79
C LYS A 59 -3.70 2.28 18.39
N TYR A 60 -3.05 1.76 17.35
CA TYR A 60 -3.43 1.94 15.96
C TYR A 60 -4.16 0.71 15.42
N GLY A 61 -3.77 -0.50 15.83
CA GLY A 61 -4.40 -1.75 15.38
C GLY A 61 -5.83 -1.97 15.90
N ARG A 62 -6.21 -1.35 17.04
CA ARG A 62 -7.57 -1.47 17.61
C ARG A 62 -8.57 -0.43 17.07
N ASN A 63 -8.10 0.60 16.36
CA ASN A 63 -8.97 1.64 15.83
C ASN A 63 -8.89 1.71 14.30
N GLU A 64 -9.95 1.28 13.63
CA GLU A 64 -10.00 1.22 12.17
C GLU A 64 -9.87 2.60 11.50
N ALA A 65 -10.30 3.69 12.16
CA ALA A 65 -10.10 5.04 11.63
C ALA A 65 -8.60 5.42 11.58
N LYS A 66 -7.87 5.20 12.67
CA LYS A 66 -6.42 5.45 12.72
C LYS A 66 -5.62 4.52 11.82
N LYS A 67 -6.11 3.31 11.60
CA LYS A 67 -5.53 2.38 10.64
C LYS A 67 -5.69 2.90 9.21
N ARG A 68 -6.84 3.49 8.86
CA ARG A 68 -7.02 4.15 7.56
C ARG A 68 -6.10 5.36 7.38
N GLU A 69 -5.87 6.16 8.42
CA GLU A 69 -4.88 7.25 8.38
C GLU A 69 -3.46 6.71 8.04
N ILE A 70 -3.04 5.62 8.69
CA ILE A 70 -1.75 4.97 8.38
C ILE A 70 -1.74 4.45 6.94
N LEU A 71 -2.82 3.84 6.47
CA LEU A 71 -2.91 3.30 5.11
C LEU A 71 -2.90 4.42 4.05
N SER A 72 -3.54 5.54 4.34
CA SER A 72 -3.51 6.76 3.52
C SER A 72 -2.07 7.29 3.42
N ALA A 73 -1.40 7.49 4.56
CA ALA A 73 0.00 7.89 4.60
C ALA A 73 0.95 6.90 3.88
N ALA A 74 0.70 5.59 4.02
CA ALA A 74 1.46 4.55 3.34
C ALA A 74 1.22 4.54 1.81
N ALA A 75 -0.02 4.81 1.37
CA ALA A 75 -0.33 4.98 -0.05
C ALA A 75 0.38 6.21 -0.62
N ALA A 76 0.35 7.34 0.09
CA ALA A 76 1.07 8.55 -0.30
C ALA A 76 2.58 8.29 -0.47
N ALA A 77 3.19 7.62 0.51
CA ALA A 77 4.60 7.24 0.47
C ALA A 77 4.90 6.28 -0.69
N GLY A 78 4.04 5.27 -0.91
CA GLY A 78 4.18 4.32 -2.00
C GLY A 78 4.12 4.98 -3.39
N VAL A 79 3.19 5.91 -3.60
CA VAL A 79 3.09 6.70 -4.85
C VAL A 79 4.31 7.60 -5.01
N SER A 80 4.76 8.24 -3.92
CA SER A 80 5.94 9.11 -3.94
C SER A 80 7.19 8.37 -4.37
N VAL A 81 7.40 7.14 -3.85
CA VAL A 81 8.55 6.29 -4.20
C VAL A 81 8.42 5.73 -5.62
N ALA A 82 7.22 5.35 -6.04
CA ALA A 82 6.95 4.82 -7.37
C ALA A 82 7.28 5.85 -8.48
N PHE A 83 6.80 7.08 -8.32
CA PHE A 83 6.89 8.11 -9.36
C PHE A 83 7.95 9.18 -9.11
N GLY A 84 8.63 9.17 -7.96
CA GLY A 84 9.57 10.22 -7.57
C GLY A 84 8.90 11.58 -7.30
N ALA A 85 7.59 11.59 -7.04
CA ALA A 85 6.78 12.79 -6.93
C ALA A 85 6.10 12.87 -5.54
N PRO A 86 6.75 13.49 -4.53
CA PRO A 86 6.24 13.51 -3.15
C PRO A 86 4.92 14.27 -3.02
N ILE A 87 4.80 15.42 -3.70
CA ILE A 87 3.57 16.23 -3.69
C ILE A 87 2.43 15.48 -4.38
N GLY A 88 2.73 14.80 -5.49
CA GLY A 88 1.75 13.96 -6.19
C GLY A 88 1.23 12.81 -5.33
N GLY A 89 2.09 12.18 -4.55
CA GLY A 89 1.69 11.14 -3.60
C GLY A 89 0.78 11.65 -2.50
N VAL A 90 1.07 12.82 -1.93
CA VAL A 90 0.19 13.43 -0.90
C VAL A 90 -1.15 13.83 -1.49
N LEU A 91 -1.17 14.47 -2.67
CA LEU A 91 -2.42 14.85 -3.34
C LEU A 91 -3.27 13.61 -3.68
N PHE A 92 -2.65 12.55 -4.18
CA PHE A 92 -3.34 11.28 -4.43
C PHE A 92 -4.01 10.73 -3.16
N SER A 93 -3.32 10.82 -2.03
CA SER A 93 -3.82 10.36 -0.73
C SER A 93 -4.92 11.22 -0.12
N LEU A 94 -5.08 12.46 -0.59
CA LEU A 94 -6.16 13.37 -0.20
C LEU A 94 -7.38 13.24 -1.14
N GLU A 95 -7.14 12.85 -2.39
CA GLU A 95 -8.21 12.56 -3.35
C GLU A 95 -8.94 11.25 -3.01
N GLU A 96 -8.21 10.24 -2.52
CA GLU A 96 -8.75 8.91 -2.15
C GLU A 96 -9.17 8.75 -0.69
#